data_AF-A0A437NND9-F1
#
_entry.id   AF-A0A437NND9-F1
#
_cell.length_a   1.000
_cell.length_b   1.000
_cell.length_c   1.000
_cell.angle_alpha   90.00
_cell.angle_beta   90.00
_cell.angle_gamma   90.00
#
_symmetry.space_group_name_H-M   'P 1'
#
loop_
_entity.id
_entity.type
_entity.pdbx_description
1 polymer ?
#
loop_
_entity_poly.entity_id
_entity_poly.type
_entity_poly.pdbx_seq_one_letter_code
_entity_poly.pdbx_strand_id
1 'polypeptide(L)' 'MPAKSKAQQKAAGAALSAKRGETPKRELKGASKQMEESMSEKQLEEFASTKRKGKPEHASK' A
#
# COMPACT_ATOMS: atom_id res chain seq x y z
N MET A 1 1.90 0.94 11.82
CA MET A 1 1.25 2.29 11.69
C MET A 1 0.15 2.21 10.64
N PRO A 2 -1.06 2.76 10.84
CA PRO A 2 -2.17 2.60 9.89
C PRO A 2 -2.08 3.57 8.68
N ALA A 3 -2.59 3.16 7.52
CA ALA A 3 -2.69 4.03 6.34
C ALA A 3 -3.58 5.26 6.62
N LYS A 4 -3.15 6.47 6.25
CA LYS A 4 -3.89 7.72 6.52
C LYS A 4 -4.95 8.04 5.45
N SER A 5 -4.87 7.39 4.29
CA SER A 5 -5.78 7.63 3.17
C SER A 5 -6.17 6.35 2.43
N LYS A 6 -7.27 6.40 1.68
CA LYS A 6 -7.71 5.30 0.82
C LYS A 6 -6.66 4.99 -0.26
N ALA A 7 -6.01 6.01 -0.82
CA ALA A 7 -4.94 5.84 -1.80
C ALA A 7 -3.75 5.05 -1.24
N GLN A 8 -3.27 5.39 -0.03
CA GLN A 8 -2.17 4.67 0.62
C GLN A 8 -2.53 3.22 0.92
N GLN A 9 -3.76 2.95 1.38
CA GLN A 9 -4.21 1.58 1.61
C GLN A 9 -4.24 0.76 0.32
N LYS A 10 -4.74 1.34 -0.79
CA LYS A 10 -4.73 0.68 -2.11
C LYS A 10 -3.30 0.42 -2.58
N ALA A 11 -2.41 1.40 -2.44
CA ALA A 11 -1.01 1.26 -2.80
C ALA A 11 -0.30 0.17 -1.99
N ALA A 12 -0.58 0.09 -0.68
CA ALA A 12 -0.07 -0.97 0.19
C ALA A 12 -0.53 -2.36 -0.24
N GLY A 13 -1.80 -2.51 -0.65
CA GLY A 13 -2.31 -3.79 -1.15
C GLY A 13 -1.61 -4.24 -2.43
N ALA A 14 -1.41 -3.33 -3.39
CA ALA A 14 -0.67 -3.63 -4.61
C ALA A 14 0.80 -3.98 -4.33
N ALA A 15 1.44 -3.21 -3.45
CA ALA A 15 2.81 -3.46 -3.00
C ALA A 15 2.94 -4.82 -2.30
N LEU A 16 1.98 -5.19 -1.45
CA LEU A 16 1.96 -6.47 -0.74
C LEU A 16 1.88 -7.65 -1.71
N SER A 17 0.98 -7.58 -2.69
CA SER A 17 0.82 -8.62 -3.71
C SER A 17 2.12 -8.79 -4.53
N ALA A 18 2.80 -7.68 -4.85
CA ALA A 18 4.11 -7.75 -5.50
C ALA A 18 5.23 -8.29 -4.59
N LYS A 19 5.23 -7.95 -3.30
CA LYS A 19 6.17 -8.49 -2.32
C LYS A 19 6.05 -10.01 -2.18
N ARG A 20 4.81 -10.53 -2.29
CA ARG A 20 4.48 -11.97 -2.30
C ARG A 20 4.74 -12.67 -3.63
N GLY A 21 5.12 -11.93 -4.68
CA GLY A 21 5.38 -12.48 -6.01
C GLY A 21 4.13 -12.77 -6.85
N GLU A 22 2.94 -12.36 -6.41
CA GLU A 22 1.69 -12.55 -7.15
C GLU A 22 1.52 -11.50 -8.26
N THR A 23 2.02 -10.27 -8.02
CA THR A 23 1.99 -9.17 -9.00
C THR A 23 3.41 -8.83 -9.46
N PRO A 24 3.69 -8.70 -10.77
CA PRO A 24 5.00 -8.30 -11.26
C PRO A 24 5.38 -6.89 -10.77
N LYS A 25 6.60 -6.72 -10.24
CA LYS A 25 7.09 -5.39 -9.76
C LYS A 25 7.02 -4.28 -10.81
N ARG A 26 7.15 -4.63 -12.09
CA ARG A 26 7.04 -3.70 -13.22
C ARG A 26 5.64 -3.06 -13.37
N GLU A 27 4.62 -3.66 -12.79
CA GLU A 27 3.23 -3.16 -12.85
C GLU A 27 2.94 -2.14 -11.73
N LEU A 28 3.80 -2.09 -10.71
CA LEU A 28 3.70 -1.10 -9.64
C LEU A 28 4.04 0.30 -10.14
N LYS A 29 3.30 1.30 -9.65
CA LYS A 29 3.48 2.71 -10.02
C LYS A 29 3.36 3.62 -8.80
N GLY A 30 4.15 4.70 -8.80
CA GLY A 30 4.12 5.71 -7.76
C GLY A 30 4.33 5.11 -6.35
N ALA A 31 3.39 5.39 -5.46
CA ALA A 31 3.48 4.98 -4.06
C ALA A 31 3.59 3.46 -3.87
N SER A 32 2.90 2.63 -4.67
CA SER A 32 2.97 1.17 -4.47
C SER A 32 4.37 0.62 -4.76
N LYS A 33 5.08 1.20 -5.74
CA LYS A 33 6.46 0.82 -6.05
C LYS A 33 7.41 1.19 -4.90
N GLN A 34 7.33 2.43 -4.42
CA GLN A 34 8.14 2.88 -3.28
C GLN A 34 7.85 2.08 -2.01
N MET A 35 6.58 1.74 -1.76
CA MET A 35 6.18 0.93 -0.61
C MET A 35 6.71 -0.50 -0.71
N GLU A 36 6.68 -1.14 -1.88
CA GLU A 36 7.25 -2.48 -2.06
C GLU A 36 8.76 -2.50 -1.82
N GLU A 37 9.48 -1.48 -2.28
CA GLU A 37 10.94 -1.37 -2.12
C GLU A 37 11.35 -1.07 -0.67
N SER A 38 10.62 -0.18 0.02
CA SER A 38 11.01 0.36 1.33
C SER A 38 10.35 -0.29 2.55
N MET A 39 9.25 -1.03 2.38
CA MET A 39 8.50 -1.63 3.49
C MET A 39 8.62 -3.15 3.50
N SER A 40 8.56 -3.72 4.70
CA SER A 40 8.43 -5.17 4.90
C SER A 40 7.01 -5.65 4.58
N GLU A 41 6.87 -6.95 4.32
CA GLU A 41 5.57 -7.58 4.06
C GLU A 41 4.55 -7.27 5.18
N LYS A 42 4.97 -7.43 6.44
CA LYS A 42 4.12 -7.15 7.61
C LYS A 42 3.65 -5.70 7.66
N GLN A 43 4.52 -4.75 7.34
CA GLN A 43 4.13 -3.33 7.32
C GLN A 43 3.15 -3.04 6.19
N LEU A 44 3.32 -3.66 5.01
CA LEU A 44 2.38 -3.53 3.90
C LEU A 44 1.00 -4.13 4.25
N GLU A 45 0.99 -5.27 4.94
CA GLU A 45 -0.22 -5.90 5.46
C GLU A 45 -0.96 -5.03 6.48
N GLU A 46 -0.25 -4.43 7.44
CA GLU A 46 -0.84 -3.48 8.37
C GLU A 46 -1.49 -2.29 7.64
N PHE A 47 -0.83 -1.75 6.62
CA PHE A 47 -1.38 -0.63 5.86
C PHE A 47 -2.60 -1.05 5.04
N ALA A 48 -2.54 -2.22 4.39
CA ALA A 48 -3.59 -2.76 3.53
C ALA A 48 -4.84 -3.20 4.31
N SER A 49 -4.68 -3.73 5.52
CA SER A 49 -5.76 -4.30 6.35
C SER A 49 -6.64 -3.25 7.06
N THR A 50 -6.21 -1.99 7.10
CA THR A 50 -6.99 -0.94 7.75
C THR A 50 -8.38 -0.70 7.13
N LYS A 51 -9.36 -0.19 7.88
CA LYS A 51 -10.70 0.10 7.32
C LYS A 51 -10.64 1.23 6.27
N ARG A 52 -11.26 1.03 5.10
CA ARG A 52 -11.41 2.08 4.04
C ARG A 52 -12.42 3.17 4.40
N LYS A 53 -13.47 2.82 5.15
CA LYS A 53 -14.59 3.73 5.47
C LYS A 53 -14.12 4.84 6.41
N GLY A 54 -14.50 6.08 6.10
CA GLY A 54 -14.16 7.26 6.91
C GLY A 54 -12.78 7.87 6.62
N LYS A 55 -11.97 7.28 5.73
CA LYS A 55 -10.68 7.86 5.32
C LYS A 55 -10.84 8.83 4.16
N PRO A 56 -10.02 9.91 4.10
CA PRO A 56 -9.95 10.74 2.91
C PRO A 56 -9.38 9.94 1.73
N GLU A 57 -9.69 10.38 0.51
CA GLU A 57 -9.15 9.79 -0.72
C GLU A 57 -7.63 9.85 -0.75
N HIS A 58 -7.08 11.03 -0.45
CA HIS A 58 -5.65 11.30 -0.39
C HIS A 58 -5.26 11.80 1.01
N ALA A 59 -4.03 11.51 1.43
CA ALA A 59 -3.49 12.13 2.62
C ALA A 59 -3.18 13.59 2.24
N SER A 60 -3.70 14.54 3.02
CA SER A 60 -3.31 15.94 2.89
C SER A 60 -1.79 16.04 3.03
N LYS A 61 -1.15 16.83 2.16
CA LYS A 61 0.30 17.13 2.22
C LYS A 61 0.65 17.83 3.51
#